data_AF-A0A8J6UJB5-F1
#
_entry.id   AF-A0A8J6UJB5-F1
#
_cell.length_a   1.000
_cell.length_b   1.000
_cell.length_c   1.000
_cell.angle_alpha   90.00
_cell.angle_beta   90.00
_cell.angle_gamma   90.00
#
_symmetry.space_group_name_H-M   'P 1'
#
loop_
_entity.id
_entity.type
_entity.pdbx_description
1 polymer ?
#
loop_
_entity_poly.entity_id
_entity_poly.type
_entity_poly.pdbx_seq_one_letter_code
_entity_poly.pdbx_strand_id
1 'polypeptide(L)'
;MGLPMLLAATALEVGLASPAAELQPKPLLTLERTARRLPRTGDPIWDLRLEIPGEPDRHFDAVSGRADRQNANRDRMGSEAPLPMGRYRIGAAEGLGRQDHRELGPIWIGIEPEFSTGRRVLGIHLDPSAGRNWNSGTAGCIGLIHSQDMYALAELLHRSGANTLVVAQ
;
A
#
# COMPACT_ATOMS: atom_id res chain seq x y z
N MET A 1 64.09 13.06 46.54
CA MET A 1 62.91 12.18 46.60
C MET A 1 61.67 13.05 46.47
N GLY A 2 60.75 12.71 45.56
CA GLY A 2 59.50 13.44 45.32
C GLY A 2 59.20 13.53 43.83
N LEU A 3 58.55 12.51 43.25
CA LEU A 3 57.92 12.58 41.93
C LEU A 3 56.59 13.33 42.05
N PRO A 4 56.23 14.23 41.10
CA PRO A 4 54.84 14.63 40.95
C PRO A 4 54.08 13.56 40.15
N MET A 5 53.03 13.05 40.76
CA MET A 5 52.08 12.10 40.19
C MET A 5 51.12 12.86 39.26
N LEU A 6 51.19 12.60 37.96
CA LEU A 6 50.21 13.09 36.99
C LEU A 6 48.89 12.32 37.20
N LEU A 7 47.84 13.01 37.63
CA LEU A 7 46.49 12.45 37.64
C LEU A 7 45.83 12.75 36.30
N ALA A 8 45.81 11.76 35.40
CA ALA A 8 44.99 11.80 34.20
C ALA A 8 43.54 11.48 34.62
N ALA A 9 42.68 12.50 34.66
CA ALA A 9 41.24 12.29 34.78
C ALA A 9 40.69 11.99 33.38
N THR A 10 40.40 10.71 33.13
CA THR A 10 39.62 10.25 31.99
C THR A 10 38.19 10.78 32.13
N ALA A 11 37.77 11.65 31.21
CA ALA A 11 36.36 11.97 31.05
C ALA A 11 35.61 10.74 30.52
N LEU A 12 34.65 10.22 31.29
CA LEU A 12 33.63 9.31 30.76
C LEU A 12 32.69 10.14 29.88
N GLU A 13 32.81 10.03 28.56
CA GLU A 13 31.74 10.44 27.66
C GLU A 13 30.59 9.44 27.82
N VAL A 14 29.60 9.83 28.63
CA VAL A 14 28.29 9.20 28.63
C VAL A 14 27.65 9.51 27.28
N GLY A 15 27.71 8.54 26.37
CA GLY A 15 27.01 8.60 25.08
C GLY A 15 25.51 8.71 25.31
N LEU A 16 25.01 9.94 25.38
CA LEU A 16 23.59 10.24 25.28
C LEU A 16 23.17 9.90 23.85
N ALA A 17 22.61 8.71 23.66
CA ALA A 17 21.84 8.40 22.48
C ALA A 17 20.80 9.53 22.31
N SER A 18 20.90 10.27 21.22
CA SER A 18 20.01 11.41 20.97
C SER A 18 18.57 10.91 20.87
N PRO A 19 17.60 11.56 21.53
CA PRO A 19 16.16 11.20 21.44
C PRO A 19 15.55 11.42 20.04
N ALA A 20 16.34 11.84 19.05
CA ALA A 20 15.91 12.10 17.68
C ALA A 20 15.76 10.83 16.81
N ALA A 21 16.13 9.65 17.31
CA ALA A 21 15.99 8.40 16.56
C ALA A 21 14.54 7.87 16.46
N GLU A 22 13.57 8.45 17.19
CA GLU A 22 12.23 7.85 17.37
C GLU A 22 11.07 8.50 16.60
N LEU A 23 11.28 9.50 15.75
CA LEU A 23 10.17 10.16 15.02
C LEU A 23 10.46 10.41 13.53
N GLN A 24 11.21 9.53 12.87
CA GLN A 24 11.24 9.59 11.41
C GLN A 24 9.89 9.09 10.87
N PRO A 25 9.17 9.90 10.06
CA PRO A 25 7.93 9.44 9.43
C PRO A 25 8.24 8.17 8.63
N LYS A 26 7.34 7.19 8.65
CA LYS A 26 7.51 5.95 7.91
C LYS A 26 6.82 6.06 6.55
N PRO A 27 7.32 5.38 5.51
CA PRO A 27 6.61 5.28 4.25
C PRO A 27 5.18 4.77 4.42
N LEU A 28 4.23 5.40 3.75
CA LEU A 28 2.80 5.13 3.90
C LEU A 28 2.12 5.04 2.53
N LEU A 29 1.32 4.00 2.34
CA LEU A 29 0.43 3.88 1.20
C LEU A 29 -0.99 4.29 1.64
N THR A 30 -1.63 5.15 0.87
CA THR A 30 -3.00 5.63 1.13
C THR A 30 -3.85 5.41 -0.12
N LEU A 31 -5.06 4.87 0.04
CA LEU A 31 -6.04 4.72 -1.03
C LEU A 31 -7.24 5.64 -0.74
N GLU A 32 -7.51 6.56 -1.66
CA GLU A 32 -8.60 7.54 -1.56
C GLU A 32 -9.43 7.56 -2.85
N ARG A 33 -10.75 7.74 -2.73
CA ARG A 33 -11.61 7.78 -3.90
C ARG A 33 -11.55 9.16 -4.54
N THR A 34 -11.32 9.22 -5.85
CA THR A 34 -11.35 10.49 -6.58
C THR A 34 -12.75 10.80 -7.11
N ALA A 35 -12.95 12.00 -7.64
CA ALA A 35 -14.16 12.36 -8.40
C ALA A 35 -14.19 11.75 -9.82
N ARG A 36 -13.08 11.18 -10.30
CA ARG A 36 -12.94 10.65 -11.67
C ARG A 36 -13.54 9.25 -11.79
N ARG A 37 -13.87 8.89 -13.03
CA ARG A 37 -14.40 7.58 -13.41
C ARG A 37 -13.83 7.11 -14.73
N LEU A 38 -13.74 5.80 -14.91
CA LEU A 38 -13.43 5.22 -16.21
C LEU A 38 -14.59 5.48 -17.17
N PRO A 39 -14.35 6.06 -18.37
CA PRO A 39 -15.40 6.62 -19.21
C PRO A 39 -16.34 5.56 -19.79
N ARG A 40 -15.85 4.32 -20.01
CA ARG A 40 -16.62 3.25 -20.64
C ARG A 40 -17.40 2.40 -19.66
N THR A 41 -16.81 2.09 -18.51
CA THR A 41 -17.34 1.12 -17.54
C THR A 41 -17.91 1.78 -16.30
N GLY A 42 -17.61 3.07 -16.07
CA GLY A 42 -18.14 3.86 -14.98
C GLY A 42 -17.49 3.59 -13.62
N ASP A 43 -16.48 2.72 -13.55
CA ASP A 43 -15.75 2.43 -12.33
C ASP A 43 -15.15 3.71 -11.75
N PRO A 44 -15.31 3.96 -10.44
CA PRO A 44 -14.62 5.05 -9.78
C PRO A 44 -13.11 4.85 -9.82
N ILE A 45 -12.38 5.91 -10.16
CA ILE A 45 -10.92 5.91 -10.06
C ILE A 45 -10.55 6.31 -8.64
N TRP A 46 -9.69 5.51 -8.03
CA TRP A 46 -9.07 5.75 -6.75
C TRP A 46 -7.63 6.22 -6.96
N ASP A 47 -7.17 7.12 -6.11
CA ASP A 47 -5.77 7.52 -6.00
C ASP A 47 -5.10 6.61 -4.97
N LEU A 48 -4.18 5.76 -5.43
CA LEU A 48 -3.28 5.03 -4.56
C LEU A 48 -1.98 5.83 -4.45
N ARG A 49 -1.84 6.57 -3.36
CA ARG A 49 -0.73 7.48 -3.08
C ARG A 49 0.30 6.81 -2.18
N LEU A 50 1.57 6.83 -2.59
CA LEU A 50 2.70 6.40 -1.78
C LEU A 50 3.52 7.63 -1.37
N GLU A 51 3.62 7.82 -0.07
CA GLU A 51 4.41 8.86 0.58
C GLU A 51 5.69 8.21 1.14
N ILE A 52 6.86 8.65 0.67
CA ILE A 52 8.18 8.24 1.19
C ILE A 52 8.87 9.50 1.71
N PRO A 53 9.28 9.56 2.98
CA PRO A 53 9.93 10.74 3.56
C PRO A 53 11.10 11.23 2.72
N GLY A 54 11.05 12.51 2.32
CA GLY A 54 12.11 13.14 1.53
C GLY A 54 12.07 12.85 0.03
N GLU A 55 11.14 12.02 -0.46
CA GLU A 55 10.84 11.86 -1.88
C GLU A 55 9.51 12.56 -2.24
N PRO A 56 9.31 12.97 -3.50
CA PRO A 56 7.99 13.41 -3.94
C PRO A 56 6.98 12.26 -3.85
N ASP A 57 5.71 12.59 -3.63
CA ASP A 57 4.64 11.59 -3.62
C ASP A 57 4.55 10.87 -4.97
N ARG A 58 4.09 9.62 -4.93
CA ARG A 58 3.77 8.83 -6.13
C ARG A 58 2.30 8.50 -6.12
N HIS A 59 1.64 8.69 -7.24
CA HIS A 59 0.20 8.47 -7.41
C HIS A 59 -0.03 7.42 -8.47
N PHE A 60 -0.92 6.48 -8.19
CA PHE A 60 -1.31 5.42 -9.10
C PHE A 60 -2.83 5.37 -9.23
N ASP A 61 -3.31 5.39 -10.47
CA ASP A 61 -4.73 5.23 -10.74
C ASP A 61 -5.14 3.77 -10.51
N ALA A 62 -6.13 3.57 -9.65
CA ALA A 62 -6.64 2.27 -9.27
C ALA A 62 -8.17 2.20 -9.36
N VAL A 63 -8.70 0.98 -9.34
CA VAL A 63 -10.11 0.66 -9.13
C VAL A 63 -10.25 -0.26 -7.92
N SER A 64 -11.39 -0.18 -7.23
CA SER A 64 -11.74 -1.13 -6.18
C SER A 64 -13.24 -1.36 -6.14
N GLY A 65 -13.64 -2.63 -6.18
CA GLY A 65 -15.02 -3.03 -6.34
C GLY A 65 -15.55 -2.76 -7.75
N ARG A 66 -16.68 -3.39 -8.10
CA ARG A 66 -17.35 -3.14 -9.39
C ARG A 66 -18.13 -1.85 -9.38
N ALA A 67 -18.32 -1.22 -10.55
CA ALA A 67 -19.05 0.04 -10.71
C ALA A 67 -20.45 0.04 -10.06
N ASP A 68 -21.19 -1.07 -10.18
CA ASP A 68 -22.55 -1.26 -9.65
C ASP A 68 -22.59 -1.72 -8.18
N ARG A 69 -21.42 -1.92 -7.55
CA ARG A 69 -21.26 -2.47 -6.19
C ARG A 69 -20.66 -1.50 -5.19
N GLN A 70 -20.46 -0.24 -5.59
CA GLN A 70 -19.78 0.78 -4.78
C GLN A 70 -20.46 1.08 -3.43
N ASN A 71 -21.78 0.87 -3.34
CA ASN A 71 -22.58 1.07 -2.13
C ASN A 71 -22.96 -0.25 -1.43
N ALA A 72 -22.46 -1.40 -1.92
CA ALA A 72 -22.69 -2.67 -1.24
C ALA A 72 -21.90 -2.75 0.07
N ASN A 73 -22.31 -3.65 0.96
CA ASN A 73 -21.64 -3.83 2.25
C ASN A 73 -20.18 -4.27 2.04
N ARG A 74 -19.23 -3.37 2.40
CA ARG A 74 -17.79 -3.59 2.23
C ARG A 74 -17.25 -4.69 3.13
N ASP A 75 -17.86 -4.96 4.28
CA ASP A 75 -17.41 -5.98 5.23
C ASP A 75 -17.86 -7.39 4.88
N ARG A 76 -18.76 -7.53 3.89
CA ARG A 76 -19.31 -8.82 3.49
C ARG A 76 -18.44 -9.50 2.42
N MET A 77 -18.08 -10.75 2.65
CA MET A 77 -17.45 -11.63 1.65
C MET A 77 -18.28 -11.68 0.36
N GLY A 78 -17.62 -11.59 -0.80
CA GLY A 78 -18.27 -11.72 -2.10
C GLY A 78 -19.24 -10.58 -2.45
N SER A 79 -19.20 -9.45 -1.73
CA SER A 79 -20.05 -8.30 -2.04
C SER A 79 -19.64 -7.55 -3.31
N GLU A 80 -18.42 -7.81 -3.81
CA GLU A 80 -17.79 -7.08 -4.92
C GLU A 80 -17.71 -5.56 -4.69
N ALA A 81 -17.99 -5.11 -3.46
CA ALA A 81 -17.80 -3.74 -3.02
C ALA A 81 -16.29 -3.43 -2.93
N PRO A 82 -15.91 -2.14 -2.92
CA PRO A 82 -14.56 -1.75 -2.55
C PRO A 82 -14.16 -2.35 -1.19
N LEU A 83 -12.86 -2.55 -0.96
CA LEU A 83 -12.38 -2.99 0.34
C LEU A 83 -12.87 -2.07 1.48
N PRO A 84 -13.09 -2.62 2.69
CA PRO A 84 -13.47 -1.83 3.85
C PRO A 84 -12.45 -0.74 4.16
N MET A 85 -12.93 0.36 4.74
CA MET A 85 -12.05 1.43 5.19
C MET A 85 -11.28 0.98 6.43
N GLY A 86 -10.05 1.45 6.57
CA GLY A 86 -9.22 1.11 7.73
C GLY A 86 -7.75 0.90 7.37
N ARG A 87 -7.02 0.37 8.35
CA ARG A 87 -5.59 0.10 8.25
C ARG A 87 -5.35 -1.35 7.84
N TYR A 88 -4.36 -1.54 6.99
CA TYR A 88 -3.95 -2.83 6.46
C TYR A 88 -2.43 -2.96 6.54
N ARG A 89 -1.98 -4.18 6.83
CA ARG A 89 -0.58 -4.58 6.68
C ARG A 89 -0.33 -5.04 5.24
N ILE A 90 0.71 -4.51 4.61
CA ILE A 90 1.14 -4.89 3.27
C ILE A 90 2.11 -6.09 3.36
N GLY A 91 1.92 -7.09 2.50
CA GLY A 91 2.80 -8.23 2.31
C GLY A 91 3.91 -7.98 1.29
N ALA A 92 4.73 -8.99 1.04
CA ALA A 92 5.72 -8.93 -0.04
C ALA A 92 5.02 -8.93 -1.41
N ALA A 93 5.69 -8.36 -2.42
CA ALA A 93 5.27 -8.51 -3.80
C ALA A 93 5.70 -9.89 -4.33
N GLU A 94 4.75 -10.63 -4.88
CA GLU A 94 4.91 -11.98 -5.39
C GLU A 94 4.63 -12.01 -6.90
N GLY A 95 5.52 -12.63 -7.68
CA GLY A 95 5.32 -12.81 -9.11
C GLY A 95 4.29 -13.90 -9.37
N LEU A 96 3.30 -13.62 -10.22
CA LEU A 96 2.29 -14.58 -10.65
C LEU A 96 2.71 -15.27 -11.95
N GLY A 97 2.47 -16.58 -12.02
CA GLY A 97 2.79 -17.44 -13.15
C GLY A 97 1.63 -17.67 -14.10
N ARG A 98 1.86 -18.48 -15.14
CA ARG A 98 0.87 -18.77 -16.18
C ARG A 98 -0.39 -19.53 -15.70
N GLN A 99 -0.30 -20.18 -14.54
CA GLN A 99 -1.41 -20.96 -13.96
C GLN A 99 -2.31 -20.08 -13.07
N ASP A 100 -1.87 -18.88 -12.71
CA ASP A 100 -2.64 -17.96 -11.88
C ASP A 100 -3.76 -17.27 -12.67
N HIS A 101 -4.76 -16.79 -11.94
CA HIS A 101 -5.93 -16.17 -12.55
C HIS A 101 -5.54 -14.91 -13.32
N ARG A 102 -5.86 -14.86 -14.62
CA ARG A 102 -5.38 -13.81 -15.53
C ARG A 102 -5.77 -12.39 -15.10
N GLU A 103 -6.94 -12.24 -14.47
CA GLU A 103 -7.40 -10.94 -13.94
C GLU A 103 -6.56 -10.41 -12.76
N LEU A 104 -5.59 -11.17 -12.24
CA LEU A 104 -4.64 -10.70 -11.23
C LEU A 104 -3.36 -10.11 -11.86
N GLY A 105 -3.18 -10.24 -13.17
CA GLY A 105 -1.97 -9.75 -13.84
C GLY A 105 -0.69 -10.44 -13.35
N PRO A 106 0.48 -9.76 -13.46
CA PRO A 106 1.78 -10.40 -13.25
C PRO A 106 2.30 -10.39 -11.81
N ILE A 107 1.72 -9.58 -10.93
CA ILE A 107 2.21 -9.36 -9.56
C ILE A 107 1.01 -9.32 -8.61
N TRP A 108 1.15 -10.03 -7.49
CA TRP A 108 0.24 -9.97 -6.36
C TRP A 108 0.94 -9.36 -5.15
N ILE A 109 0.28 -8.43 -4.46
CA ILE A 109 0.73 -7.89 -3.18
C ILE A 109 -0.40 -8.08 -2.18
N GLY A 110 -0.26 -9.06 -1.28
CA GLY A 110 -1.27 -9.32 -0.27
C GLY A 110 -1.44 -8.16 0.71
N ILE A 111 -2.67 -7.88 1.14
CA ILE A 111 -2.96 -6.94 2.22
C ILE A 111 -3.85 -7.60 3.27
N GLU A 112 -3.53 -7.41 4.55
CA GLU A 112 -4.29 -7.99 5.67
C GLU A 112 -4.91 -6.87 6.51
N PRO A 113 -6.23 -6.85 6.74
CA PRO A 113 -6.86 -5.86 7.59
C PRO A 113 -6.36 -5.97 9.04
N GLU A 114 -6.05 -4.83 9.66
CA GLU A 114 -5.68 -4.74 11.08
C GLU A 114 -6.92 -4.57 11.98
N PHE A 115 -8.10 -4.95 11.49
CA PHE A 115 -9.39 -4.79 12.14
C PHE A 115 -10.32 -5.97 11.79
N SER A 116 -11.39 -6.13 12.58
CA SER A 116 -12.36 -7.19 12.34
C SER A 116 -13.23 -6.87 11.12
N THR A 117 -13.21 -7.75 10.13
CA THR A 117 -14.08 -7.69 8.95
C THR A 117 -14.41 -9.10 8.46
N GLY A 118 -15.45 -9.27 7.65
CA GLY A 118 -15.79 -10.53 6.97
C GLY A 118 -15.01 -10.76 5.68
N ARG A 119 -14.19 -9.80 5.25
CA ARG A 119 -13.39 -9.87 4.01
C ARG A 119 -12.11 -10.67 4.20
N ARG A 120 -11.70 -11.43 3.18
CA ARG A 120 -10.46 -12.22 3.15
C ARG A 120 -9.85 -12.12 1.74
N VAL A 121 -8.59 -12.55 1.61
CA VAL A 121 -7.88 -12.68 0.32
C VAL A 121 -7.92 -11.36 -0.47
N LEU A 122 -7.51 -10.28 0.20
CA LEU A 122 -7.40 -8.95 -0.40
C LEU A 122 -5.95 -8.72 -0.85
N GLY A 123 -5.79 -7.95 -1.91
CA GLY A 123 -4.47 -7.58 -2.41
C GLY A 123 -4.50 -6.37 -3.33
N ILE A 124 -3.30 -5.95 -3.72
CA ILE A 124 -3.03 -5.00 -4.78
C ILE A 124 -2.50 -5.80 -5.97
N HIS A 125 -3.07 -5.58 -7.15
CA HIS A 125 -2.67 -6.25 -8.38
C HIS A 125 -3.01 -5.39 -9.61
N LEU A 126 -2.61 -5.79 -10.81
CA LEU A 126 -3.07 -5.16 -12.04
C LEU A 126 -4.51 -5.61 -12.35
N ASP A 127 -5.41 -4.71 -12.72
CA ASP A 127 -6.70 -5.05 -13.33
C ASP A 127 -6.58 -4.97 -14.87
N PRO A 128 -6.40 -6.09 -15.59
CA PRO A 128 -6.22 -6.08 -17.03
C PRO A 128 -7.49 -5.69 -17.81
N SER A 129 -8.64 -5.71 -17.15
CA SER A 129 -9.96 -5.41 -17.71
C SER A 129 -10.45 -4.00 -17.39
N ALA A 130 -9.71 -3.25 -16.55
CA ALA A 130 -10.02 -1.87 -16.19
C ALA A 130 -10.38 -1.02 -17.42
N GLY A 131 -11.62 -0.53 -17.47
CA GLY A 131 -12.14 0.35 -18.51
C GLY A 131 -12.44 -0.33 -19.85
N ARG A 132 -12.27 -1.66 -19.96
CA ARG A 132 -12.34 -2.38 -21.23
C ARG A 132 -13.64 -3.13 -21.44
N ASN A 133 -14.10 -3.88 -20.44
CA ASN A 133 -15.25 -4.78 -20.57
C ASN A 133 -15.98 -4.96 -19.20
N TRP A 134 -16.91 -5.91 -19.12
CA TRP A 134 -17.73 -6.15 -17.94
C TRP A 134 -16.95 -6.70 -16.73
N ASN A 135 -15.74 -7.22 -16.92
CA ASN A 135 -14.84 -7.63 -15.83
C ASN A 135 -14.14 -6.45 -15.17
N SER A 136 -14.22 -5.23 -15.73
CA SER A 136 -13.62 -4.03 -15.15
C SER A 136 -14.03 -3.83 -13.69
N GLY A 137 -13.05 -3.38 -12.89
CA GLY A 137 -13.20 -3.32 -11.44
C GLY A 137 -12.94 -4.68 -10.80
N THR A 138 -12.47 -4.65 -9.57
CA THR A 138 -12.13 -5.87 -8.84
C THR A 138 -13.34 -6.41 -8.07
N ALA A 139 -13.25 -7.63 -7.54
CA ALA A 139 -14.18 -8.11 -6.51
C ALA A 139 -13.93 -7.46 -5.13
N GLY A 140 -13.19 -6.35 -5.08
CA GLY A 140 -12.87 -5.54 -3.90
C GLY A 140 -11.39 -5.52 -3.51
N CYS A 141 -10.50 -6.09 -4.32
CA CYS A 141 -9.06 -5.78 -4.27
C CYS A 141 -8.77 -4.35 -4.72
N ILE A 142 -7.51 -3.93 -4.67
CA ILE A 142 -7.03 -2.71 -5.34
C ILE A 142 -6.44 -3.13 -6.68
N GLY A 143 -7.10 -2.76 -7.77
CA GLY A 143 -6.66 -3.05 -9.14
C GLY A 143 -6.00 -1.83 -9.76
N LEU A 144 -4.70 -1.84 -10.01
CA LEU A 144 -4.05 -0.78 -10.77
C LEU A 144 -4.50 -0.82 -12.23
N ILE A 145 -4.65 0.34 -12.83
CA ILE A 145 -5.19 0.46 -14.20
C ILE A 145 -4.07 0.26 -15.25
N HIS A 146 -2.84 0.66 -14.94
CA HIS A 146 -1.70 0.56 -15.85
C HIS A 146 -0.70 -0.49 -15.39
N SER A 147 -0.18 -1.28 -16.34
CA SER A 147 0.81 -2.32 -16.04
C SER A 147 2.13 -1.74 -15.53
N GLN A 148 2.58 -0.61 -16.07
CA GLN A 148 3.81 0.06 -15.65
C GLN A 148 3.73 0.49 -14.18
N ASP A 149 2.57 1.00 -13.76
CA ASP A 149 2.30 1.39 -12.37
C ASP A 149 2.41 0.19 -11.42
N MET A 150 1.98 -1.00 -11.84
CA MET A 150 2.10 -2.22 -11.03
C MET A 150 3.56 -2.58 -10.75
N TYR A 151 4.42 -2.49 -11.75
CA TYR A 151 5.86 -2.74 -11.58
C TYR A 151 6.53 -1.64 -10.75
N ALA A 152 6.22 -0.37 -11.03
CA ALA A 152 6.74 0.75 -10.27
C ALA A 152 6.35 0.68 -8.79
N LEU A 153 5.08 0.39 -8.49
CA LEU A 153 4.60 0.23 -7.11
C LEU A 153 5.31 -0.93 -6.40
N ALA A 154 5.46 -2.08 -7.04
CA ALA A 154 6.13 -3.23 -6.43
C ALA A 154 7.59 -2.91 -6.08
N GLU A 155 8.32 -2.25 -6.99
CA GLU A 155 9.70 -1.79 -6.74
C GLU A 155 9.77 -0.75 -5.61
N LEU A 156 8.86 0.22 -5.64
CA LEU A 156 8.72 1.26 -4.61
C LEU A 156 8.49 0.68 -3.21
N LEU A 157 7.55 -0.26 -3.07
CA LEU A 157 7.25 -0.89 -1.79
C LEU A 157 8.44 -1.72 -1.31
N HIS A 158 9.10 -2.44 -2.20
CA HIS A 158 10.30 -3.21 -1.86
C HIS A 158 11.43 -2.32 -1.33
N ARG A 159 11.76 -1.24 -2.04
CA ARG A 159 12.90 -0.38 -1.66
C ARG A 159 12.64 0.51 -0.44
N SER A 160 11.40 0.97 -0.28
CA SER A 160 11.03 1.87 0.82
C SER A 160 10.74 1.11 2.12
N GLY A 161 10.41 -0.18 2.03
CA GLY A 161 9.93 -0.95 3.18
C GLY A 161 8.55 -0.53 3.67
N ALA A 162 7.79 0.22 2.85
CA ALA A 162 6.40 0.56 3.13
C ALA A 162 5.58 -0.71 3.39
N ASN A 163 5.04 -0.82 4.60
CA ASN A 163 4.32 -2.01 5.05
C ASN A 163 2.91 -1.70 5.57
N THR A 164 2.48 -0.44 5.43
CA THR A 164 1.19 0.05 5.91
C THR A 164 0.40 0.62 4.74
N LEU A 165 -0.85 0.18 4.61
CA LEU A 165 -1.86 0.77 3.74
C LEU A 165 -2.99 1.35 4.60
N VAL A 166 -3.43 2.57 4.28
CA VAL A 166 -4.65 3.18 4.81
C VAL A 166 -5.67 3.31 3.70
N VAL A 167 -6.87 2.79 3.91
CA VAL A 167 -8.01 2.98 3.00
C VAL A 167 -8.93 4.04 3.60
N ALA A 168 -9.02 5.17 2.91
CA ALA A 168 -9.85 6.32 3.27
C ALA A 168 -11.01 6.50 2.27
N GLN A 169 -11.95 7.41 2.58
CA GLN A 169 -13.15 7.65 1.78
C GLN A 169 -12.93 8.72 0.70
#